data_AF-A0A8T3MYW7-F1
#
_entry.id   AF-A0A8T3MYW7-F1
#
_cell.length_a   1.000
_cell.length_b   1.000
_cell.length_c   1.000
_cell.angle_alpha   90.00
_cell.angle_beta   90.00
_cell.angle_gamma   90.00
#
_symmetry.space_group_name_H-M   'P 1'
#
loop_
_entity.id
_entity.type
_entity.pdbx_description
1 polymer ?
#
loop_
_entity_poly.entity_id
_entity_poly.type
_entity_poly.pdbx_seq_one_letter_code
_entity_poly.pdbx_strand_id
1 'polypeptide(L)' 'MLLSPDQVARLKRIAAREGRSVGAVIRDAVDSYVDPGSDSRHEAIQALMKMNAPVDDWEVMKAQILRSQLGDW' A
#
# COMPACT_ATOMS: atom_id res chain seq x y z
N MET A 1 23.65 -16.92 16.07
CA MET A 1 23.36 -15.95 15.00
C MET A 1 21.85 -15.90 14.84
N LEU A 2 21.22 -14.72 14.90
CA LEU A 2 19.74 -14.57 14.97
C LEU A 2 19.04 -14.90 13.64
N LEU A 3 19.74 -14.76 12.51
CA LEU A 3 19.23 -15.01 11.17
C LEU A 3 19.83 -16.29 10.58
N SER A 4 19.04 -17.02 9.81
CA SER A 4 19.52 -18.17 9.05
C SER A 4 20.46 -17.73 7.90
N PRO A 5 21.33 -18.63 7.42
CA PRO A 5 22.18 -18.34 6.26
C PRO A 5 21.40 -17.85 5.03
N ASP A 6 20.24 -18.44 4.77
CA ASP A 6 19.36 -18.07 3.65
C ASP A 6 18.77 -16.67 3.81
N GLN A 7 18.37 -16.30 5.03
CA GLN A 7 17.90 -14.95 5.34
C GLN A 7 18.99 -13.92 5.08
N VAL A 8 20.23 -14.21 5.50
CA VAL A 8 21.36 -13.31 5.23
C VAL A 8 21.68 -13.23 3.74
N ALA A 9 21.63 -14.34 3.01
CA ALA A 9 21.83 -14.34 1.55
C ALA A 9 20.75 -13.52 0.83
N ARG A 10 19.50 -13.59 1.29
CA ARG A 10 18.40 -12.78 0.76
C ARG A 10 18.60 -11.29 1.04
N LEU A 11 18.95 -10.92 2.27
CA LEU A 11 19.21 -9.52 2.65
C LEU A 11 20.38 -8.93 1.86
N LYS A 12 21.47 -9.68 1.67
CA LYS A 12 22.60 -9.25 0.83
C LYS A 12 22.19 -8.98 -0.62
N ARG A 13 21.34 -9.82 -1.21
CA ARG A 13 20.81 -9.60 -2.57
C ARG A 13 19.97 -8.33 -2.67
N ILE A 14 19.11 -8.08 -1.69
CA ILE A 14 18.28 -6.86 -1.64
C ILE A 14 19.16 -5.62 -1.51
N ALA A 15 20.10 -5.64 -0.55
CA ALA A 15 21.06 -4.57 -0.31
C ALA A 15 21.88 -4.24 -1.57
N ALA A 16 22.40 -5.25 -2.26
CA ALA A 16 23.14 -5.08 -3.51
C ALA A 16 22.28 -4.50 -4.64
N ARG A 17 21.05 -5.00 -4.81
CA ARG A 17 20.10 -4.51 -5.82
C ARG A 17 19.75 -3.03 -5.60
N GLU A 18 19.65 -2.61 -4.35
CA GLU A 18 19.19 -1.26 -3.97
C GLU A 18 20.35 -0.28 -3.71
N GLY A 19 21.61 -0.72 -3.79
CA GLY A 19 22.78 0.12 -3.50
C GLY A 19 22.87 0.54 -2.02
N ARG A 20 22.34 -0.30 -1.11
CA ARG A 20 22.22 0.00 0.33
C ARG A 20 23.06 -0.97 1.15
N SER A 21 23.32 -0.63 2.41
CA SER A 21 23.91 -1.59 3.35
C SER A 21 22.87 -2.60 3.84
N VAL A 22 23.33 -3.82 4.20
CA VAL A 22 22.45 -4.84 4.81
C VAL A 22 21.79 -4.31 6.09
N GLY A 23 22.52 -3.54 6.90
CA GLY A 23 21.98 -2.93 8.12
C GLY A 23 20.86 -1.92 7.84
N ALA A 24 20.92 -1.18 6.73
CA ALA A 24 19.84 -0.28 6.32
C ALA A 24 18.57 -1.06 5.94
N VAL A 25 18.70 -2.16 5.19
CA VAL A 25 17.57 -3.03 4.83
C VAL A 25 16.92 -3.64 6.08
N ILE A 26 17.73 -4.05 7.06
CA ILE A 26 17.22 -4.59 8.33
C ILE A 26 16.47 -3.51 9.12
N ARG A 27 17.02 -2.29 9.22
CA ARG A 27 16.36 -1.19 9.92
C ARG A 27 15.02 -0.86 9.31
N ASP A 28 14.93 -0.67 7.99
CA ASP A 28 13.65 -0.41 7.32
C ASP A 28 12.61 -1.50 7.57
N ALA A 29 13.03 -2.77 7.55
CA ALA A 29 12.12 -3.88 7.79
C ALA A 29 11.61 -3.92 9.25
N VAL A 30 12.48 -3.58 10.20
CA VAL A 30 12.11 -3.45 11.62
C VAL A 30 11.19 -2.25 11.81
N ASP A 31 11.56 -1.08 11.27
CA ASP A 31 10.80 0.16 11.34
C ASP A 31 9.38 -0.07 10.79
N SER A 32 9.25 -0.70 9.62
CA SER A 32 7.96 -1.06 9.02
C SER A 32 7.12 -2.04 9.87
N TYR A 33 7.75 -2.84 10.72
CA TYR A 33 7.06 -3.77 11.61
C TYR A 33 6.63 -3.11 12.92
N VAL A 34 7.46 -2.23 13.49
CA VAL A 34 7.22 -1.59 14.79
C VAL A 34 6.39 -0.32 14.70
N ASP A 35 6.53 0.42 13.61
CA ASP A 35 5.74 1.59 13.27
C ASP A 35 5.30 1.46 11.81
N PRO A 36 4.21 0.73 11.54
CA PRO A 36 3.71 0.55 10.18
C PRO A 36 3.27 1.88 9.51
N GLY A 37 3.44 3.02 10.17
CA GLY A 37 2.78 4.28 9.82
C GLY A 37 1.28 4.15 10.05
N SER A 38 0.55 5.26 9.95
CA SER A 38 -0.90 5.16 9.82
C SER A 38 -1.16 4.28 8.60
N ASP A 39 -1.76 3.11 8.85
CA ASP A 39 -1.98 2.11 7.83
C ASP A 39 -2.88 2.75 6.77
N SER A 40 -2.27 3.33 5.74
CA SER A 40 -2.96 4.16 4.74
C SER A 40 -4.09 3.37 4.08
N ARG A 41 -3.98 2.04 4.06
CA ARG A 41 -5.04 1.13 3.65
C ARG A 41 -6.17 1.09 4.68
N HIS A 42 -5.88 0.97 5.98
CA HIS A 42 -6.89 1.11 7.03
C HIS A 42 -7.55 2.48 7.03
N GLU A 43 -6.79 3.57 6.89
CA GLU A 43 -7.34 4.93 6.83
C GLU A 43 -8.21 5.14 5.58
N ALA A 44 -7.76 4.64 4.43
CA ALA A 44 -8.56 4.64 3.19
C ALA A 44 -9.84 3.80 3.33
N ILE A 45 -9.77 2.64 3.98
CA ILE A 45 -10.95 1.80 4.26
C ILE A 45 -11.90 2.52 5.22
N GLN A 46 -11.40 3.15 6.28
CA GLN A 46 -12.22 3.93 7.21
C GLN A 46 -12.86 5.14 6.52
N ALA A 47 -12.16 5.81 5.61
CA ALA A 47 -12.73 6.87 4.79
C ALA A 47 -13.81 6.34 3.83
N LEU A 48 -13.60 5.19 3.20
CA LEU A 48 -14.58 4.52 2.34
C LEU A 48 -15.84 4.09 3.12
N MET A 49 -15.68 3.55 4.33
CA MET A 49 -16.81 3.14 5.17
C MET A 49 -17.62 4.33 5.73
N LYS A 50 -16.97 5.47 5.93
CA LYS A 50 -17.63 6.73 6.34
C LYS A 50 -18.29 7.46 5.18
N MET A 51 -17.93 7.16 3.94
CA MET A 51 -18.69 7.65 2.79
C MET A 51 -20.05 6.96 2.79
N ASN A 52 -21.08 7.76 3.02
CA ASN A 52 -22.46 7.37 2.83
C ASN A 52 -22.75 7.36 1.31
N ALA A 53 -22.08 6.47 0.58
CA ALA A 53 -22.30 6.29 -0.84
C ALA A 53 -23.66 5.58 -1.01
N PRO A 54 -24.56 6.08 -1.88
CA PRO A 54 -25.82 5.41 -2.15
C PRO A 54 -25.53 4.08 -2.84
N VAL A 55 -25.52 2.99 -2.08
CA VAL A 55 -25.27 1.62 -2.57
C VAL A 55 -26.43 1.14 -3.43
N ASP A 56 -27.61 1.74 -3.27
CA ASP A 56 -28.88 1.21 -3.75
C ASP A 56 -29.14 1.44 -5.23
N ASP A 57 -28.35 2.27 -5.93
CA ASP A 57 -28.62 2.58 -7.34
C ASP A 57 -27.34 2.65 -8.20
N TRP A 58 -26.66 1.50 -8.26
CA TRP A 58 -25.49 1.27 -9.11
C TRP A 58 -25.71 1.71 -10.57
N GLU A 59 -26.91 1.48 -11.12
CA GLU A 59 -27.25 1.87 -12.49
C GLU A 59 -27.28 3.40 -12.66
N VAL A 60 -27.76 4.14 -11.66
CA VAL A 60 -27.72 5.61 -11.66
C VAL A 60 -26.27 6.12 -11.60
N MET A 61 -25.44 5.56 -10.71
CA MET A 61 -24.04 5.96 -10.58
C MET A 61 -23.25 5.68 -11.87
N LYS A 62 -23.47 4.52 -12.49
CA LYS A 62 -22.88 4.15 -13.77
C LYS A 62 -23.28 5.11 -14.89
N ALA A 63 -24.55 5.47 -14.96
CA ALA A 63 -25.07 6.41 -15.96
C ALA A 63 -24.54 7.85 -15.77
N GLN A 64 -24.18 8.25 -14.55
CA GLN A 64 -23.55 9.55 -14.28
C GLN A 64 -22.06 9.54 -14.69
N ILE A 65 -21.31 8.49 -14.37
CA ILE A 65 -19.90 8.35 -14.78
C ILE A 65 -19.79 8.37 -16.31
N LEU A 66 -20.62 7.60 -17.01
CA LEU A 66 -20.61 7.56 -18.47
C LEU A 66 -20.98 8.91 -19.11
N ARG A 67 -21.91 9.66 -18.50
CA ARG A 67 -22.24 11.02 -18.95
C ARG A 67 -21.10 12.00 -18.75
N SER A 68 -20.38 11.92 -17.62
CA SER A 68 -19.25 12.82 -17.35
C SER A 68 -18.10 12.63 -18.33
N GLN A 69 -17.87 11.40 -18.82
CA GLN A 69 -16.84 11.11 -19.84
C GLN A 69 -17.22 11.55 -21.25
N LEU A 70 -18.50 11.85 -21.51
CA LEU A 70 -19.00 12.31 -22.81
C LEU A 70 -19.15 13.85 -22.87
N GLY A 71 -18.87 14.56 -21.77
CA GLY A 71 -19.09 16.01 -21.63
C GLY A 71 -17.87 16.91 -21.86
N ASP A 72 -16.68 16.36 -22.11
CA ASP A 72 -15.48 17.15 -22.43
C ASP A 72 -15.22 17.19 -23.94
N TRP A 73 -16.05 17.96 -24.67
CA TRP A 73 -15.75 18.54 -26.00
C TRP A 73 -16.52 19.85 -26.22
#